data_AF-A0A645FII0-F1
#
_entry.id   AF-A0A645FII0-F1
#
_cell.length_a   1.000
_cell.length_b   1.000
_cell.length_c   1.000
_cell.angle_alpha   90.00
_cell.angle_beta   90.00
_cell.angle_gamma   90.00
#
_symmetry.space_group_name_H-M   'P 1'
#
loop_
_entity.id
_entity.type
_entity.pdbx_description
1 polymer ?
#
loop_
_entity_poly.entity_id
_entity_poly.type
_entity_poly.pdbx_seq_one_letter_code
_entity_poly.pdbx_strand_id
1 'polypeptide(L)'
;MQAEDFADDTKDGGEIGSGHRVTVMYELVTAGSAFDFGAVGSKYSEAVPAQDSNAELLTLSIRAKEPDGDESRLYTYPLKMEAGEMSANLRFAAAVAEVAMLLRDSEWKGTSSWDTALTLLRDSGVTGDVYKEEFLYLVTLLTRAAGG
;
A
#
# COMPACT_ATOMS: atom_id res chain seq x y z
N MET A 1 -6.06 -5.22 -12.76
CA MET A 1 -6.69 -4.38 -13.79
C MET A 1 -5.60 -4.01 -14.78
N GLN A 2 -5.78 -4.30 -16.07
CA GLN A 2 -4.80 -3.86 -17.07
C GLN A 2 -4.93 -2.35 -17.28
N ALA A 3 -3.87 -1.68 -17.76
CA ALA A 3 -3.90 -0.22 -17.96
C ALA A 3 -5.02 0.21 -18.94
N GLU A 4 -5.35 -0.65 -19.89
CA GLU A 4 -6.45 -0.49 -20.84
C GLU A 4 -7.84 -0.56 -20.20
N ASP A 5 -8.03 -1.35 -19.14
CA ASP A 5 -9.29 -1.41 -18.39
C ASP A 5 -9.50 -0.19 -17.49
N PHE A 6 -8.44 0.57 -17.15
CA PHE A 6 -8.54 1.72 -16.25
C PHE A 6 -9.36 2.88 -16.84
N ALA A 7 -9.41 3.00 -18.17
CA ALA A 7 -10.14 4.08 -18.84
C ALA A 7 -11.58 3.71 -19.23
N ASP A 8 -11.99 2.46 -19.01
CA ASP A 8 -13.26 1.91 -19.47
C ASP A 8 -14.33 1.96 -18.36
N ASP A 9 -15.27 2.89 -18.46
CA ASP A 9 -16.36 3.07 -17.50
C ASP A 9 -17.40 1.93 -17.50
N THR A 10 -17.30 0.99 -18.46
CA THR A 10 -18.09 -0.25 -18.50
C THR A 10 -17.50 -1.36 -17.62
N LYS A 11 -16.25 -1.20 -17.18
CA LYS A 11 -15.59 -2.11 -16.24
C LYS A 11 -15.95 -1.74 -14.81
N ASP A 12 -16.29 -2.74 -14.01
CA ASP A 12 -16.51 -2.56 -12.58
C ASP A 12 -15.16 -2.38 -11.88
N GLY A 13 -14.90 -1.15 -11.41
CA GLY A 13 -13.72 -0.80 -10.62
C GLY A 13 -13.83 -1.14 -9.14
N GLY A 14 -14.97 -1.68 -8.71
CA GLY A 14 -15.38 -1.83 -7.32
C GLY A 14 -16.08 -0.58 -6.80
N GLU A 15 -17.27 -0.75 -6.23
CA GLU A 15 -18.01 0.34 -5.58
C GLU A 15 -17.34 0.70 -4.23
N ILE A 16 -16.81 1.92 -4.13
CA ILE A 16 -16.45 2.54 -2.85
C ILE A 16 -17.67 3.37 -2.41
N GLY A 17 -18.59 2.73 -1.69
CA GLY A 17 -19.79 3.40 -1.17
C GLY A 17 -19.47 4.51 -0.18
N SER A 18 -20.45 5.39 0.08
CA SER A 18 -20.30 6.47 1.05
C SER A 18 -19.96 5.90 2.45
N GLY A 19 -18.88 6.40 3.05
CA GLY A 19 -18.37 5.93 4.34
C GLY A 19 -17.26 4.86 4.27
N HIS A 20 -16.93 4.36 3.08
CA HIS A 20 -15.80 3.44 2.90
C HIS A 20 -14.46 4.18 2.99
N ARG A 21 -13.52 3.63 3.78
CA ARG A 21 -12.14 4.11 3.83
C ARG A 21 -11.24 3.06 3.21
N VAL A 22 -10.59 3.41 2.10
CA VAL A 22 -9.60 2.55 1.45
C VAL A 22 -8.20 3.02 1.84
N THR A 23 -7.34 2.06 2.18
CA THR A 23 -5.90 2.29 2.36
C THR A 23 -5.19 1.35 1.42
N VAL A 24 -4.35 1.91 0.55
CA VAL A 24 -3.52 1.14 -0.37
C VAL A 24 -2.07 1.34 0.00
N MET A 25 -1.33 0.24 0.05
CA MET A 25 0.11 0.24 0.25
C MET A 25 0.77 -0.21 -1.04
N TYR A 26 1.78 0.54 -1.50
CA TYR A 26 2.55 0.22 -2.69
C TYR A 26 4.02 0.11 -2.32
N GLU A 27 4.71 -0.83 -2.96
CA GLU A 27 6.16 -0.82 -3.03
C GLU A 27 6.57 0.01 -4.25
N LEU A 28 7.49 0.95 -4.04
CA LEU A 28 8.02 1.76 -5.13
C LEU A 28 9.30 1.13 -5.66
N VAL A 29 9.30 0.81 -6.95
CA VAL A 29 10.52 0.43 -7.63
C VAL A 29 11.08 1.63 -8.38
N THR A 30 12.31 2.01 -8.02
CA THR A 30 13.00 3.15 -8.61
C THR A 30 13.59 2.82 -9.98
N ALA A 31 13.75 3.85 -10.81
CA ALA A 31 14.46 3.72 -12.08
C ALA A 31 15.87 3.16 -11.85
N GLY A 32 16.25 2.15 -12.63
CA GLY A 32 17.54 1.46 -12.52
C GLY A 32 17.59 0.32 -11.50
N SER A 33 16.46 -0.01 -10.83
CA SER A 33 16.36 -1.24 -10.05
C SER A 33 16.58 -2.49 -10.91
N ALA A 34 17.15 -3.54 -10.31
CA ALA A 34 17.30 -4.85 -10.96
C ALA A 34 15.96 -5.63 -11.05
N PHE A 35 14.90 -5.09 -10.45
CA PHE A 35 13.59 -5.70 -10.43
C PHE A 35 12.85 -5.40 -11.74
N ASP A 36 12.51 -6.45 -12.50
CA ASP A 36 11.86 -6.37 -13.81
C ASP A 36 10.37 -6.70 -13.69
N PHE A 37 9.51 -5.74 -14.04
CA PHE A 37 8.03 -5.88 -14.04
C PHE A 37 7.46 -6.16 -15.44
N GLY A 38 8.31 -6.29 -16.47
CA GLY A 38 7.88 -6.18 -17.86
C GLY A 38 7.58 -4.73 -18.25
N ALA A 39 7.69 -4.43 -19.55
CA ALA A 39 7.56 -3.07 -20.05
C ALA A 39 6.09 -2.59 -20.01
N VAL A 40 5.71 -1.91 -18.94
CA VAL A 40 4.53 -1.04 -18.92
C VAL A 40 5.05 0.39 -19.03
N GLY A 41 4.87 1.01 -20.19
CA GLY A 41 5.32 2.39 -20.43
C GLY A 41 4.74 3.33 -19.38
N SER A 42 5.60 3.98 -18.60
CA SER A 42 5.22 4.89 -17.53
C SER A 42 5.98 6.20 -17.69
N LYS A 43 5.41 7.32 -17.24
CA LYS A 43 6.10 8.63 -17.17
C LYS A 43 7.43 8.54 -16.43
N TYR A 44 7.60 7.56 -15.54
CA TYR A 44 8.78 7.38 -14.68
C TYR A 44 9.72 6.26 -15.12
N SER A 45 9.53 5.67 -16.31
CA SER A 45 10.38 4.56 -16.78
C SER A 45 11.80 5.00 -17.17
N GLU A 46 12.01 6.29 -17.44
CA GLU A 46 13.33 6.84 -17.73
C GLU A 46 13.92 7.53 -16.48
N ALA A 47 15.20 7.29 -16.21
CA ALA A 47 15.89 7.91 -15.09
C ALA A 47 15.99 9.44 -15.30
N VAL A 48 15.27 10.20 -14.50
CA VAL A 48 15.40 11.66 -14.46
C VAL A 48 16.72 12.01 -13.74
N PRO A 49 17.54 12.97 -14.24
CA PRO A 49 18.78 13.37 -13.58
C PRO A 49 18.54 13.77 -12.11
N ALA A 50 19.41 13.30 -11.21
CA ALA A 50 19.32 13.42 -9.75
C ALA A 50 19.38 14.86 -9.17
N GLN A 51 19.15 15.89 -9.97
CA GLN A 51 19.37 17.30 -9.59
C GLN A 51 18.15 18.03 -9.07
N ASP A 52 16.95 17.46 -9.17
CA ASP A 52 15.75 18.10 -8.66
C ASP A 52 15.25 17.40 -7.39
N SER A 53 15.61 17.93 -6.22
CA SER A 53 15.07 17.46 -4.94
C SER A 53 13.56 17.66 -4.79
N ASN A 54 12.92 18.29 -5.78
CA ASN A 54 11.48 18.45 -5.91
C ASN A 54 10.85 17.52 -6.97
N ALA A 55 11.60 16.54 -7.49
CA ALA A 55 11.09 15.61 -8.49
C ALA A 55 9.88 14.82 -7.98
N GLU A 56 8.85 14.79 -8.80
CA GLU A 56 7.66 13.96 -8.65
C GLU A 56 8.07 12.47 -8.76
N LEU A 57 7.71 11.67 -7.76
CA LEU A 57 8.03 10.23 -7.74
C LEU A 57 6.99 9.37 -8.42
N LEU A 58 5.72 9.69 -8.18
CA LEU A 58 4.60 8.93 -8.69
C LEU A 58 3.40 9.84 -8.89
N THR A 59 2.51 9.43 -9.77
CA THR A 59 1.20 10.06 -9.95
C THR A 59 0.16 9.05 -9.49
N LEU A 60 -0.64 9.44 -8.51
CA LEU A 60 -1.82 8.68 -8.11
C LEU A 60 -3.00 9.13 -8.97
N SER A 61 -3.49 8.23 -9.82
CA SER A 61 -4.70 8.44 -10.62
C SER A 61 -5.86 7.65 -10.01
N ILE A 62 -6.95 8.33 -9.70
CA ILE A 62 -8.17 7.75 -9.13
C ILE A 62 -9.32 8.09 -10.08
N ARG A 63 -10.09 7.10 -10.51
CA ARG A 63 -11.40 7.32 -11.14
C ARG A 63 -12.51 7.04 -10.15
N ALA A 64 -13.47 7.94 -10.06
CA ALA A 64 -14.65 7.78 -9.21
C ALA A 64 -15.91 8.26 -9.93
N LYS A 65 -17.03 7.58 -9.71
CA LYS A 65 -18.37 7.99 -10.15
C LYS A 65 -19.08 8.71 -9.01
N GLU A 66 -19.93 9.68 -9.36
CA GLU A 66 -20.89 10.23 -8.39
C GLU A 66 -21.93 9.15 -8.02
N PRO A 67 -22.57 9.21 -6.84
CA PRO A 67 -23.52 8.18 -6.41
C PRO A 67 -24.63 7.83 -7.41
N ASP A 68 -25.11 8.83 -8.17
CA ASP A 68 -26.15 8.68 -9.20
C ASP A 68 -25.60 8.89 -10.63
N GLY A 69 -24.28 8.84 -10.81
CA GLY A 69 -23.61 9.15 -12.08
C GLY A 69 -23.05 7.91 -12.78
N ASP A 70 -23.29 7.80 -14.08
CA ASP A 70 -22.77 6.67 -14.88
C ASP A 70 -21.35 6.92 -15.44
N GLU A 71 -20.93 8.18 -15.50
CA GLU A 71 -19.62 8.60 -15.98
C GLU A 71 -18.63 8.80 -14.82
N SER A 72 -17.41 8.30 -14.98
CA SER A 72 -16.36 8.51 -13.98
C SER A 72 -15.60 9.82 -14.19
N ARG A 73 -15.10 10.39 -13.10
CA ARG A 73 -14.17 11.53 -13.11
C ARG A 73 -12.78 11.05 -12.73
N LEU A 74 -11.78 11.50 -13.49
CA LEU A 74 -10.37 11.24 -13.21
C LEU A 74 -9.80 12.34 -12.29
N TYR A 75 -9.27 11.91 -11.16
CA TYR A 75 -8.50 12.71 -10.22
C TYR A 75 -7.03 12.29 -10.29
N THR A 76 -6.14 13.26 -10.44
CA THR A 76 -4.71 13.01 -10.62
C THR A 76 -3.91 13.79 -9.57
N TYR A 77 -3.10 13.07 -8.80
CA TYR A 77 -2.31 13.62 -7.71
C TYR A 77 -0.82 13.29 -7.95
N PRO A 78 -0.02 14.24 -8.46
CA PRO A 78 1.43 14.09 -8.51
C PRO A 78 1.99 14.16 -7.08
N LEU A 79 2.71 13.12 -6.66
CA LEU A 79 3.29 13.01 -5.32
C LEU A 79 4.81 13.15 -5.37
N LYS A 80 5.34 13.92 -4.42
CA LYS A 80 6.79 14.07 -4.18
C LYS A 80 7.24 13.21 -3.00
N MET A 81 8.53 12.96 -2.90
CA MET A 81 9.10 12.30 -1.72
C MET A 81 9.14 13.26 -0.53
N GLU A 82 8.11 13.20 0.32
CA GLU A 82 8.19 13.74 1.68
C GLU A 82 8.30 12.56 2.63
N ALA A 83 9.52 12.24 3.06
CA ALA A 83 9.76 11.24 4.09
C ALA A 83 9.27 11.80 5.44
N GLY A 84 7.98 11.60 5.72
CA GLY A 84 7.37 11.91 7.01
C GLY A 84 7.55 10.75 7.99
N GLU A 85 7.41 11.04 9.28
CA GLU A 85 7.26 9.97 10.27
C GLU A 85 5.98 9.20 9.99
N MET A 86 6.05 7.86 10.04
CA MET A 86 4.85 7.04 9.95
C MET A 86 3.89 7.43 11.07
N SER A 87 2.61 7.64 10.75
CA SER A 87 1.60 7.79 11.79
C SER A 87 1.36 6.46 12.51
N ALA A 88 0.77 6.49 13.70
CA ALA A 88 0.33 5.30 14.41
C ALA A 88 -0.55 4.38 13.53
N ASN A 89 -1.47 4.96 12.77
CA ASN A 89 -2.32 4.21 11.84
C ASN A 89 -1.55 3.61 10.66
N LEU A 90 -0.56 4.33 10.12
CA LEU A 90 0.27 3.79 9.04
C LEU A 90 1.15 2.63 9.54
N ARG A 91 1.68 2.71 10.77
CA ARG A 91 2.40 1.59 11.40
C ARG A 91 1.49 0.38 11.58
N PHE A 92 0.26 0.59 12.08
CA PHE A 92 -0.71 -0.50 12.23
C PHE A 92 -1.04 -1.16 10.89
N ALA A 93 -1.36 -0.36 9.86
CA ALA A 93 -1.66 -0.87 8.53
C ALA A 93 -0.48 -1.66 7.93
N ALA A 94 0.74 -1.15 8.09
CA ALA A 94 1.95 -1.84 7.65
C ALA A 94 2.13 -3.19 8.35
N ALA A 95 1.88 -3.25 9.65
CA ALA A 95 1.96 -4.50 10.38
C ALA A 95 0.91 -5.53 9.93
N VAL A 96 -0.33 -5.09 9.67
CA VAL A 96 -1.39 -5.96 9.15
C VAL A 96 -1.00 -6.52 7.77
N ALA A 97 -0.48 -5.67 6.88
CA ALA A 97 -0.01 -6.09 5.56
C ALA A 97 1.15 -7.10 5.67
N GLU A 98 2.10 -6.85 6.55
CA GLU A 98 3.24 -7.74 6.80
C GLU A 98 2.80 -9.11 7.33
N VAL A 99 1.91 -9.14 8.33
CA VAL A 99 1.32 -10.39 8.85
C VAL A 99 0.60 -11.16 7.74
N ALA A 100 -0.17 -10.48 6.89
CA ALA A 100 -0.85 -11.12 5.78
C ALA A 100 0.13 -11.69 4.74
N MET A 101 1.26 -11.04 4.48
CA MET A 101 2.31 -11.59 3.62
C MET A 101 2.97 -12.82 4.22
N LEU A 102 3.27 -12.79 5.52
CA LEU A 102 3.86 -13.93 6.24
C LEU A 102 2.93 -15.14 6.28
N LEU A 103 1.65 -14.95 6.62
CA LEU A 103 0.65 -16.02 6.69
C LEU A 103 0.42 -16.71 5.35
N ARG A 104 0.55 -15.98 4.24
CA ARG A 104 0.33 -16.50 2.88
C ARG A 104 1.60 -17.04 2.24
N ASP A 105 2.73 -17.01 2.95
CA ASP A 105 4.05 -17.30 2.39
C ASP A 105 4.28 -16.55 1.06
N SER A 106 3.93 -15.27 1.05
CA SER A 106 3.92 -14.44 -0.16
C SER A 106 5.31 -14.39 -0.80
N GLU A 107 5.40 -14.58 -2.12
CA GLU A 107 6.64 -14.38 -2.90
C GLU A 107 7.19 -12.95 -2.74
N TRP A 108 6.31 -11.99 -2.45
CA TRP A 108 6.60 -10.58 -2.23
C TRP A 108 6.92 -10.23 -0.77
N LYS A 109 7.01 -11.21 0.14
CA LYS A 109 7.26 -10.92 1.56
C LYS A 109 8.67 -10.37 1.84
N GLY A 110 9.60 -10.46 0.88
CA GLY A 110 10.95 -9.90 0.99
C GLY A 110 11.65 -10.28 2.30
N THR A 111 12.06 -9.28 3.08
CA THR A 111 12.70 -9.44 4.40
C THR A 111 11.72 -9.38 5.57
N SER A 112 10.40 -9.47 5.33
CA SER A 112 9.39 -9.45 6.37
C SER A 112 9.59 -10.59 7.37
N SER A 113 9.30 -10.31 8.63
CA SER A 113 9.44 -11.25 9.73
C SER A 113 8.38 -11.05 10.79
N TRP A 114 8.12 -12.08 11.59
CA TRP A 114 7.20 -11.96 12.71
C TRP A 114 7.67 -10.91 13.74
N ASP A 115 8.98 -10.72 13.90
CA ASP A 115 9.55 -9.75 14.84
C ASP A 115 9.35 -8.31 14.37
N THR A 116 9.53 -8.05 13.07
CA THR A 116 9.27 -6.73 12.46
C THR A 116 7.78 -6.40 12.52
N ALA A 117 6.89 -7.35 12.21
CA ALA A 117 5.46 -7.17 12.33
C ALA A 117 5.02 -6.84 13.77
N LEU A 118 5.55 -7.56 14.76
CA LEU A 118 5.27 -7.29 16.18
C LEU A 118 5.80 -5.92 16.64
N THR A 119 6.94 -5.49 16.11
CA THR A 119 7.50 -4.17 16.39
C THR A 119 6.58 -3.06 15.86
N LEU A 120 6.16 -3.16 14.60
CA LEU A 120 5.21 -2.22 14.00
C LEU A 120 3.88 -2.16 14.77
N LEU A 121 3.35 -3.31 15.21
CA LEU A 121 2.13 -3.35 16.03
C LEU A 121 2.32 -2.61 17.34
N ARG A 122 3.37 -2.92 18.11
CA ARG A 122 3.62 -2.29 19.42
C ARG A 122 3.78 -0.77 19.29
N ASP A 123 4.44 -0.32 18.25
CA ASP A 123 4.69 1.11 17.98
C ASP A 123 3.47 1.83 17.38
N SER A 124 2.39 1.09 17.06
CA SER A 124 1.16 1.67 16.49
C SER A 124 0.17 2.21 17.52
N GLY A 125 0.51 2.15 18.81
CA GLY A 125 -0.36 2.60 19.91
C GLY A 125 -1.60 1.73 20.04
N VAL A 126 -1.40 0.45 20.39
CA VAL A 126 -2.50 -0.53 20.50
C VAL A 126 -3.37 -0.32 21.75
N THR A 127 -2.82 0.24 22.82
CA THR A 127 -3.50 0.32 24.12
C THR A 127 -4.80 1.11 24.06
N GLY A 128 -5.89 0.50 24.54
CA GLY A 128 -7.23 1.11 24.55
C GLY A 128 -8.03 0.88 23.27
N ASP A 129 -7.46 0.20 22.28
CA ASP A 129 -8.17 -0.28 21.09
C ASP A 129 -8.25 -1.81 21.14
N VAL A 130 -9.44 -2.32 21.49
CA VAL A 130 -9.68 -3.75 21.73
C VAL A 130 -9.30 -4.61 20.51
N TYR A 131 -9.52 -4.11 19.29
CA TYR A 131 -9.22 -4.86 18.07
C TYR A 131 -7.72 -4.92 17.80
N LYS A 132 -7.00 -3.81 18.04
CA LYS A 132 -5.54 -3.80 17.90
C LYS A 132 -4.86 -4.65 18.97
N GLU A 133 -5.38 -4.62 20.20
CA GLU A 133 -4.91 -5.47 21.30
C GLU A 133 -5.10 -6.96 20.99
N GLU A 134 -6.29 -7.35 20.51
CA GLU A 134 -6.59 -8.72 20.11
C GLU A 134 -5.70 -9.16 18.94
N PHE A 135 -5.51 -8.30 17.93
CA PHE A 135 -4.64 -8.60 16.81
C PHE A 135 -3.18 -8.81 17.26
N LEU A 136 -2.65 -7.94 18.14
CA LEU A 136 -1.31 -8.13 18.72
C LEU A 136 -1.19 -9.45 19.48
N TYR A 137 -2.22 -9.84 20.22
CA TYR A 137 -2.26 -11.12 20.93
C TYR A 137 -2.19 -12.30 19.95
N LEU A 138 -3.02 -12.31 18.90
CA LEU A 138 -3.05 -13.37 17.89
C LEU A 138 -1.70 -13.50 17.18
N VAL A 139 -1.10 -12.39 16.77
CA VAL A 139 0.22 -12.40 16.12
C VAL A 139 1.29 -12.93 17.07
N THR A 140 1.24 -12.57 18.36
CA THR A 140 2.16 -13.10 19.38
C THR A 140 2.04 -14.62 19.53
N LEU A 141 0.82 -15.17 19.44
CA LEU A 141 0.61 -16.63 19.46
C LEU A 141 1.20 -17.30 18.21
N LEU A 142 1.00 -16.70 17.03
CA LEU A 142 1.54 -17.22 15.77
C LEU A 142 3.08 -17.26 15.79
N THR A 143 3.73 -16.21 16.28
CA THR A 143 5.20 -16.16 16.39
C THR A 143 5.73 -17.27 17.29
N ARG A 144 5.04 -17.57 18.40
CA ARG A 144 5.41 -18.65 19.32
C ARG A 144 5.27 -20.03 18.67
N ALA A 145 4.23 -20.23 17.86
CA ALA A 145 4.03 -21.47 17.14
C ALA A 145 5.04 -21.64 15.99
N ALA A 146 5.45 -20.55 15.33
CA ALA A 146 6.41 -20.57 14.23
C ALA A 146 7.88 -20.69 14.68
N GLY A 147 8.19 -20.33 15.92
CA GLY A 147 9.53 -20.46 16.51
C GLY A 147 9.78 -21.76 17.28
N GLY A 148 8.83 -22.71 17.25
CA GLY A 148 8.91 -24.03 17.89
C GLY A 148 9.17 -25.17 16.93
#